data_AF-A0A3C0NII5-F1
#
_entry.id   AF-A0A3C0NII5-F1
#
_cell.length_a   1.000
_cell.length_b   1.000
_cell.length_c   1.000
_cell.angle_alpha   90.00
_cell.angle_beta   90.00
_cell.angle_gamma   90.00
#
_symmetry.space_group_name_H-M   'P 1'
#
loop_
_entity.id
_entity.type
_entity.pdbx_description
1 polymer ?
#
loop_
_entity_poly.entity_id
_entity_poly.type
_entity_poly.pdbx_seq_one_letter_code
_entity_poly.pdbx_strand_id
1 'polypeptide(L)'
;HLFNAYIERMFNRRVANSRYSQEQTKRWLIWLAQRMIQESQTIFLIERMQPSWLETKGQKSLYAITLGLIALFSAGIGSGLMVSLTLGLYLGLIAGLTLGFSSGIMAGLIFGLISNQINPIETLKWSWVKVRNSLILGIIVGLIVGLFFGLSSVLFYGLLVGWREGLIEGAIAAFRAGLSIALTFILLRGLAGSVIETSAVPNQGILRSTQYAIGLSLIAALGLAIGSWIVGIPILCGVILGLLLGLWGAGEASIKHATLRLILYCHGYIPWNYAHFLDYAIQLIFLQKVGGGYIFIHRLLLEHFARMTTEQMFSKDEG
;
A
#
# COMPACT_ATOMS: atom_id res chain seq x y z
N HIS A 1 22.23 -13.16 -33.68
CA HIS A 1 21.51 -13.70 -34.86
C HIS A 1 20.53 -14.82 -34.51
N LEU A 2 20.93 -15.92 -33.84
CA LEU A 2 20.04 -17.06 -33.54
C LEU A 2 18.78 -16.68 -32.74
N PHE A 3 18.90 -15.89 -31.66
CA PHE A 3 17.74 -15.48 -30.87
C PHE A 3 16.80 -14.50 -31.61
N ASN A 4 17.31 -13.64 -32.49
CA ASN A 4 16.45 -12.76 -33.30
C ASN A 4 15.59 -13.57 -34.28
N ALA A 5 16.19 -14.56 -34.96
CA ALA A 5 15.46 -15.47 -35.83
C ALA A 5 14.44 -16.32 -35.05
N TYR A 6 14.78 -16.76 -33.83
CA TYR A 6 13.84 -17.44 -32.94
C TYR A 6 12.64 -16.55 -32.60
N ILE A 7 12.87 -15.30 -32.17
CA ILE A 7 11.82 -14.35 -31.80
C ILE A 7 10.88 -14.11 -32.99
N GLU A 8 11.43 -13.82 -34.17
CA GLU A 8 10.65 -13.60 -35.38
C GLU A 8 9.81 -14.82 -35.78
N ARG A 9 10.40 -16.01 -35.72
CA ARG A 9 9.69 -17.27 -35.98
C ARG A 9 8.56 -17.51 -34.98
N MET A 10 8.74 -17.19 -33.69
CA MET A 10 7.70 -17.37 -32.68
C MET A 10 6.52 -16.40 -32.88
N PHE A 11 6.77 -15.15 -33.28
CA PHE A 11 5.72 -14.21 -33.66
C PHE A 11 4.96 -14.69 -34.90
N ASN A 12 5.67 -15.13 -35.96
CA ASN A 12 5.06 -15.59 -37.21
C ASN A 12 4.22 -16.88 -37.04
N ARG A 13 4.55 -17.72 -36.06
CA ARG A 13 3.82 -18.97 -35.79
C ARG A 13 2.40 -18.75 -35.27
N ARG A 14 2.07 -17.61 -34.66
CA ARG A 14 0.77 -17.37 -33.98
C ARG A 14 0.06 -16.07 -34.37
N VAL A 15 0.38 -15.49 -35.53
CA VAL A 15 -0.18 -14.20 -36.03
C VAL A 15 -1.71 -14.18 -36.08
N ALA A 16 -2.37 -15.33 -36.28
CA ALA A 16 -3.81 -15.41 -36.48
C ALA A 16 -4.69 -14.99 -35.26
N ASN A 17 -4.12 -14.78 -34.07
CA ASN A 17 -4.85 -14.41 -32.83
C ASN A 17 -4.18 -13.27 -32.04
N SER A 18 -3.42 -12.38 -32.69
CA SER A 18 -2.62 -11.35 -31.99
C SER A 18 -3.48 -10.20 -31.45
N ARG A 19 -3.83 -10.27 -30.17
CA ARG A 19 -4.49 -9.18 -29.43
C ARG A 19 -3.54 -8.01 -29.11
N TYR A 20 -2.25 -8.21 -29.26
CA TYR A 20 -1.19 -7.23 -29.01
C TYR A 20 -0.27 -7.12 -30.21
N SER A 21 0.18 -5.90 -30.54
CA SER A 21 1.16 -5.68 -31.60
C SER A 21 2.51 -6.34 -31.24
N GLN A 22 3.24 -6.80 -32.25
CA GLN A 22 4.58 -7.37 -32.08
C GLN A 22 5.54 -6.37 -31.44
N GLU A 23 5.48 -5.10 -31.83
CA GLU A 23 6.32 -4.04 -31.29
C GLU A 23 6.03 -3.78 -29.82
N GLN A 24 4.74 -3.67 -29.46
CA GLN A 24 4.31 -3.51 -28.07
C GLN A 24 4.77 -4.69 -27.21
N THR A 25 4.59 -5.91 -27.72
CA THR A 25 5.02 -7.14 -27.03
C THR A 25 6.53 -7.15 -26.80
N LYS A 26 7.33 -6.83 -27.83
CA LYS A 26 8.79 -6.74 -27.70
C LYS A 26 9.17 -5.67 -26.68
N ARG A 27 8.56 -4.47 -26.74
CA ARG A 27 8.85 -3.36 -25.82
C ARG A 27 8.62 -3.76 -24.36
N TRP A 28 7.48 -4.38 -24.06
CA TRP A 28 7.16 -4.84 -22.71
C TRP A 28 8.04 -6.01 -22.24
N LEU A 29 8.39 -6.94 -23.11
CA LEU A 29 9.31 -8.05 -22.78
C LEU A 29 10.75 -7.56 -22.55
N ILE A 30 11.24 -6.62 -23.34
CA ILE A 30 12.56 -5.99 -23.16
C ILE A 30 12.60 -5.28 -21.81
N TRP A 31 11.59 -4.43 -21.53
CA TRP A 31 11.53 -3.71 -20.27
C TRP A 31 11.46 -4.66 -19.06
N LEU A 32 10.61 -5.69 -19.14
CA LEU A 32 10.52 -6.72 -18.10
C LEU A 32 11.87 -7.44 -17.92
N ALA A 33 12.53 -7.83 -19.00
CA ALA A 33 13.81 -8.52 -18.93
C ALA A 33 14.91 -7.65 -18.29
N GLN A 34 14.97 -6.37 -18.65
CA GLN A 34 15.90 -5.41 -18.05
C GLN A 34 15.67 -5.29 -16.54
N ARG A 35 14.41 -5.16 -16.10
CA ARG A 35 14.05 -5.05 -14.69
C ARG A 35 14.36 -6.33 -13.91
N MET A 36 14.05 -7.49 -14.47
CA MET A 36 14.37 -8.78 -13.86
C MET A 36 15.87 -8.98 -13.65
N ILE A 37 16.70 -8.59 -14.61
CA ILE A 37 18.16 -8.67 -14.46
C ILE A 37 18.67 -7.67 -13.41
N GLN A 38 18.20 -6.42 -13.42
CA GLN A 38 18.63 -5.39 -12.47
C GLN A 38 18.31 -5.77 -11.02
N GLU A 39 17.13 -6.36 -10.77
CA GLU A 39 16.70 -6.80 -9.44
C GLU A 39 17.16 -8.23 -9.11
N SER A 40 17.96 -8.88 -9.97
CA SER A 40 18.43 -10.27 -9.83
C SER A 40 17.30 -11.29 -9.62
N GLN A 41 16.13 -11.06 -10.24
CA GLN A 41 14.96 -11.92 -10.13
C GLN A 41 14.89 -12.91 -11.30
N THR A 42 14.81 -14.20 -10.98
CA THR A 42 14.59 -15.26 -11.98
C THR A 42 13.11 -15.56 -12.20
N ILE A 43 12.30 -15.40 -11.15
CA ILE A 43 10.85 -15.59 -11.15
C ILE A 43 10.18 -14.24 -10.99
N PHE A 44 9.43 -13.83 -12.02
CA PHE A 44 8.64 -12.62 -12.00
C PHE A 44 7.27 -12.88 -11.37
N LEU A 45 7.02 -12.27 -10.22
CA LEU A 45 5.73 -12.24 -9.56
C LEU A 45 5.17 -10.82 -9.65
N ILE A 46 3.97 -10.69 -10.24
CA ILE A 46 3.29 -9.39 -10.41
C ILE A 46 3.18 -8.63 -9.08
N GLU A 47 2.83 -9.32 -8.00
CA GLU A 47 2.66 -8.75 -6.66
C GLU A 47 3.97 -8.33 -5.97
N ARG A 48 5.13 -8.79 -6.47
CA ARG A 48 6.45 -8.43 -5.94
C ARG A 48 7.11 -7.26 -6.68
N MET A 49 6.38 -6.59 -7.59
CA MET A 49 6.87 -5.33 -8.18
C MET A 49 7.08 -4.29 -7.09
N GLN A 50 8.28 -3.71 -7.04
CA GLN A 50 8.68 -2.74 -6.03
C GLN A 50 8.81 -1.33 -6.62
N PRO A 51 8.73 -0.26 -5.80
CA PRO A 51 8.91 1.13 -6.26
C PRO A 51 10.30 1.39 -6.87
N SER A 52 11.27 0.51 -6.64
CA SER A 52 12.60 0.54 -7.28
C SER A 52 12.54 0.39 -8.81
N TRP A 53 11.45 -0.17 -9.35
CA TRP A 53 11.24 -0.35 -10.78
C TRP A 53 10.99 0.96 -11.53
N LEU A 54 10.73 2.07 -10.83
CA LEU A 54 10.64 3.40 -11.40
C LEU A 54 12.05 3.94 -11.72
N GLU A 55 12.29 4.29 -12.98
CA GLU A 55 13.61 4.69 -13.47
C GLU A 55 13.96 6.13 -13.08
N THR A 56 13.03 7.04 -13.36
CA THR A 56 13.31 8.47 -13.28
C THR A 56 13.05 9.01 -11.87
N LYS A 57 13.89 9.94 -11.42
CA LYS A 57 13.65 10.71 -10.17
C LYS A 57 12.26 11.37 -10.18
N GLY A 58 11.79 11.84 -11.34
CA GLY A 58 10.44 12.39 -11.53
C GLY A 58 9.33 11.37 -11.26
N GLN A 59 9.46 10.13 -11.74
CA GLN A 59 8.49 9.05 -11.47
C GLN A 59 8.46 8.68 -9.98
N LYS A 60 9.62 8.59 -9.33
CA LYS A 60 9.71 8.34 -7.89
C LYS A 60 9.08 9.48 -7.07
N SER A 61 9.30 10.73 -7.50
CA SER A 61 8.67 11.89 -6.88
C SER A 61 7.15 11.89 -7.08
N LEU A 62 6.65 11.62 -8.30
CA LEU A 62 5.22 11.47 -8.57
C LEU A 62 4.59 10.35 -7.74
N TYR A 63 5.28 9.21 -7.60
CA TYR A 63 4.85 8.11 -6.73
C TYR A 63 4.76 8.53 -5.26
N ALA A 64 5.77 9.25 -4.75
CA ALA A 64 5.74 9.76 -3.37
C ALA A 64 4.64 10.82 -3.16
N ILE A 65 4.47 11.75 -4.11
CA ILE A 65 3.44 12.80 -4.05
C ILE A 65 2.04 12.19 -4.09
N THR A 66 1.79 11.25 -4.99
CA THR A 66 0.47 10.59 -5.09
C THR A 66 0.13 9.83 -3.82
N LEU A 67 1.07 9.09 -3.23
CA LEU A 67 0.87 8.46 -1.92
C LEU A 67 0.66 9.48 -0.80
N GLY A 68 1.43 10.57 -0.80
CA GLY A 68 1.29 11.66 0.17
C GLY A 68 -0.08 12.35 0.08
N LEU A 69 -0.61 12.56 -1.13
CA LEU A 69 -1.95 13.11 -1.33
C LEU A 69 -3.04 12.15 -0.85
N ILE A 70 -2.92 10.85 -1.13
CA ILE A 70 -3.86 9.83 -0.61
C ILE A 70 -3.85 9.82 0.93
N ALA A 71 -2.66 9.93 1.55
CA ALA A 71 -2.51 10.10 2.99
C ALA A 71 -3.20 11.35 3.51
N LEU A 72 -2.93 12.49 2.86
CA LEU A 72 -3.47 13.78 3.23
C LEU A 72 -4.99 13.83 3.16
N PHE A 73 -5.58 13.35 2.06
CA PHE A 73 -7.04 13.34 1.90
C PHE A 73 -7.71 12.37 2.86
N SER A 74 -7.18 11.15 3.03
CA SER A 74 -7.79 10.19 3.96
C SER A 74 -7.70 10.65 5.42
N ALA A 75 -6.56 11.20 5.86
CA ALA A 75 -6.40 11.77 7.18
C ALA A 75 -7.25 13.04 7.37
N GLY A 76 -7.29 13.91 6.36
CA GLY A 76 -8.06 15.15 6.35
C GLY A 76 -9.57 14.92 6.39
N ILE A 77 -10.08 13.97 5.62
CA ILE A 77 -11.50 13.57 5.67
C ILE A 77 -11.81 12.92 7.02
N GLY A 78 -10.93 12.03 7.51
CA GLY A 78 -11.10 11.36 8.80
C GLY A 78 -11.23 12.34 9.96
N SER A 79 -10.24 13.21 10.11
CA SER A 79 -10.23 14.26 11.14
C SER A 79 -11.33 15.30 10.92
N GLY A 80 -11.59 15.69 9.67
CA GLY A 80 -12.72 16.54 9.26
C GLY A 80 -14.06 16.04 9.78
N LEU A 81 -14.36 14.76 9.50
CA LEU A 81 -15.58 14.11 9.95
C LEU A 81 -15.63 14.04 11.48
N MET A 82 -14.53 13.67 12.15
CA MET A 82 -14.49 13.60 13.61
C MET A 82 -14.78 14.95 14.29
N VAL A 83 -14.16 16.04 13.83
CA VAL A 83 -14.35 17.36 14.42
C VAL A 83 -15.72 17.94 14.07
N SER A 84 -16.23 17.69 12.86
CA SER A 84 -17.60 18.09 12.46
C SER A 84 -18.69 17.42 13.30
N LEU A 85 -18.46 16.19 13.73
CA LEU A 85 -19.42 15.44 14.55
C LEU A 85 -19.45 15.90 16.00
N THR A 86 -18.35 16.45 16.51
CA THR A 86 -18.21 16.87 17.91
C THR A 86 -18.52 18.35 18.13
N LEU A 87 -18.19 19.23 17.18
CA LEU A 87 -18.35 20.69 17.30
C LEU A 87 -19.40 21.29 16.36
N GLY A 88 -20.10 20.45 15.59
CA GLY A 88 -21.08 20.87 14.59
C GLY A 88 -20.47 21.10 13.21
N LEU A 89 -21.29 20.92 12.16
CA LEU A 89 -20.89 20.86 10.75
C LEU A 89 -20.05 22.07 10.28
N TYR A 90 -20.42 23.29 10.69
CA TYR A 90 -19.78 24.52 10.20
C TYR A 90 -18.39 24.76 10.82
N LEU A 91 -18.28 24.72 12.16
CA LEU A 91 -17.01 24.91 12.85
C LEU A 91 -16.08 23.72 12.66
N GLY A 92 -16.63 22.51 12.60
CA GLY A 92 -15.82 21.31 12.48
C GLY A 92 -15.32 20.99 11.07
N LEU A 93 -15.94 21.52 10.00
CA LEU A 93 -15.33 21.47 8.67
C LEU A 93 -14.09 22.37 8.60
N ILE A 94 -14.15 23.58 9.15
CA ILE A 94 -13.03 24.54 9.13
C ILE A 94 -11.89 24.05 10.04
N ALA A 95 -12.20 23.68 11.28
CA ALA A 95 -11.22 23.18 12.23
C ALA A 95 -10.68 21.79 11.82
N GLY A 96 -11.55 20.93 11.30
CA GLY A 96 -11.19 19.60 10.85
C GLY A 96 -10.39 19.58 9.56
N LEU A 97 -10.64 20.49 8.61
CA LEU A 97 -9.77 20.65 7.43
C LEU A 97 -8.41 21.23 7.81
N THR A 98 -8.33 22.23 8.71
CA THR A 98 -7.05 22.84 9.09
C THR A 98 -6.17 21.92 9.97
N LEU A 99 -6.75 21.29 10.98
CA LEU A 99 -6.08 20.27 11.80
C LEU A 99 -5.84 18.97 11.02
N GLY A 100 -6.76 18.61 10.13
CA GLY A 100 -6.63 17.45 9.25
C GLY A 100 -5.55 17.59 8.20
N PHE A 101 -5.39 18.78 7.63
CA PHE A 101 -4.34 19.05 6.65
C PHE A 101 -2.96 19.08 7.30
N SER A 102 -2.83 19.70 8.48
CA SER A 102 -1.56 19.73 9.23
C SER A 102 -1.15 18.34 9.75
N SER A 103 -2.10 17.59 10.31
CA SER A 103 -1.87 16.20 10.75
C SER A 103 -1.63 15.26 9.57
N GLY A 104 -2.32 15.45 8.44
CA GLY A 104 -2.16 14.67 7.21
C GLY A 104 -0.86 14.94 6.46
N ILE A 105 -0.34 16.18 6.48
CA ILE A 105 1.00 16.49 5.96
C ILE A 105 2.06 15.81 6.82
N MET A 106 1.92 15.88 8.15
CA MET A 106 2.86 15.23 9.08
C MET A 106 2.87 13.71 8.89
N ALA A 107 1.69 13.08 8.85
CA ALA A 107 1.55 11.65 8.61
C ALA A 107 2.05 11.26 7.21
N GLY A 108 1.75 12.06 6.18
CA GLY A 108 2.21 11.85 4.80
C GLY A 108 3.73 11.95 4.64
N LEU A 109 4.38 12.88 5.35
CA LEU A 109 5.84 13.02 5.37
C LEU A 109 6.51 11.86 6.12
N ILE A 110 5.98 11.48 7.28
CA ILE A 110 6.44 10.32 8.05
C ILE A 110 6.30 9.05 7.20
N PHE A 111 5.15 8.88 6.53
CA PHE A 111 4.86 7.73 5.69
C PHE A 111 5.75 7.68 4.43
N GLY A 112 5.95 8.82 3.77
CA GLY A 112 6.81 8.96 2.59
C GLY A 112 8.30 8.73 2.89
N LEU A 113 8.75 8.99 4.12
CA LEU A 113 10.13 8.77 4.54
C LEU A 113 10.40 7.35 5.10
N ILE A 114 9.40 6.70 5.73
CA ILE A 114 9.61 5.45 6.47
C ILE A 114 9.35 4.18 5.64
N SER A 115 8.52 4.23 4.58
CA SER A 115 8.03 2.99 3.95
C SER A 115 8.30 2.94 2.44
N ASN A 116 9.54 2.62 2.05
CA ASN A 116 9.92 2.54 0.63
C ASN A 116 9.70 1.15 -0.01
N GLN A 117 9.30 0.15 0.78
CA GLN A 117 9.04 -1.22 0.31
C GLN A 117 7.55 -1.56 0.38
N ILE A 118 7.09 -2.40 -0.54
CA ILE A 118 5.73 -2.94 -0.59
C ILE A 118 5.79 -4.36 -0.01
N ASN A 119 5.27 -4.51 1.21
CA ASN A 119 5.15 -5.81 1.88
C ASN A 119 3.65 -6.13 2.08
N PRO A 120 3.04 -6.95 1.21
CA PRO A 120 1.64 -7.32 1.34
C PRO A 120 1.38 -8.18 2.57
N ILE A 121 0.22 -7.99 3.19
CA ILE A 121 -0.27 -8.88 4.25
C ILE A 121 -1.09 -9.98 3.58
N GLU A 122 -0.54 -11.19 3.52
CA GLU A 122 -1.13 -12.29 2.75
C GLU A 122 -1.74 -13.40 3.61
N THR A 123 -1.58 -13.31 4.93
CA THR A 123 -2.17 -14.23 5.91
C THR A 123 -2.63 -13.50 7.16
N LEU A 124 -3.71 -13.97 7.78
CA LEU A 124 -4.08 -13.62 9.15
C LEU A 124 -3.63 -14.74 10.07
N LYS A 125 -2.33 -14.76 10.39
CA LYS A 125 -1.77 -15.71 11.35
C LYS A 125 -1.28 -14.94 12.56
N TRP A 126 -1.82 -15.31 13.71
CA TRP A 126 -1.37 -14.75 14.98
C TRP A 126 0.11 -15.07 15.22
N SER A 127 0.90 -14.03 15.50
CA SER A 127 2.32 -14.18 15.81
C SER A 127 2.69 -13.45 17.08
N TRP A 128 2.99 -14.21 18.13
CA TRP A 128 3.49 -13.70 19.40
C TRP A 128 4.81 -12.93 19.27
N VAL A 129 5.65 -13.29 18.30
CA VAL A 129 6.89 -12.57 18.01
C VAL A 129 6.58 -11.17 17.49
N LYS A 130 5.62 -11.03 16.58
CA LYS A 130 5.19 -9.71 16.08
C LYS A 130 4.52 -8.89 17.17
N VAL A 131 3.68 -9.49 18.00
CA VAL A 131 3.07 -8.85 19.18
C VAL A 131 4.15 -8.25 20.06
N ARG A 132 5.13 -9.06 20.49
CA ARG A 132 6.23 -8.62 21.37
C ARG A 132 7.03 -7.46 20.76
N ASN A 133 7.36 -7.55 19.47
CA ASN A 133 8.10 -6.50 18.78
C ASN A 133 7.27 -5.22 18.60
N SER A 134 5.95 -5.35 18.47
CA SER A 134 5.03 -4.21 18.37
C SER A 134 4.62 -3.62 19.72
N LEU A 135 4.94 -4.28 20.84
CA LEU A 135 4.45 -3.91 22.16
C LEU A 135 5.03 -2.57 22.62
N ILE A 136 6.35 -2.38 22.48
CA ILE A 136 7.03 -1.12 22.81
C ILE A 136 6.46 0.03 21.95
N LEU A 137 6.34 -0.20 20.64
CA LEU A 137 5.78 0.78 19.71
C LEU A 137 4.32 1.11 20.01
N GLY A 138 3.50 0.10 20.33
CA GLY A 138 2.10 0.27 20.68
C GLY A 138 1.90 1.03 21.99
N ILE A 139 2.75 0.79 23.00
CA ILE A 139 2.76 1.57 24.24
C ILE A 139 3.15 3.01 23.96
N ILE A 140 4.20 3.26 23.17
CA ILE A 140 4.62 4.63 22.83
C ILE A 140 3.49 5.37 22.11
N VAL A 141 2.89 4.75 21.09
CA VAL A 141 1.77 5.34 20.34
C VAL A 141 0.57 5.58 21.26
N GLY A 142 0.20 4.60 22.08
CA GLY A 142 -0.88 4.73 23.04
C GLY A 142 -0.64 5.83 24.07
N LEU A 143 0.60 5.99 24.54
CA LEU A 143 0.97 7.03 25.51
C LEU A 143 0.92 8.42 24.88
N ILE A 144 1.45 8.59 23.66
CA ILE A 144 1.40 9.85 22.92
C ILE A 144 -0.07 10.28 22.71
N VAL A 145 -0.90 9.37 22.21
CA VAL A 145 -2.30 9.69 21.93
C VAL A 145 -3.08 9.87 23.23
N GLY A 146 -2.85 9.02 24.23
CA GLY A 146 -3.46 9.13 25.56
C GLY A 146 -3.15 10.47 26.23
N LEU A 147 -1.89 10.92 26.23
CA LEU A 147 -1.52 12.23 26.76
C LEU A 147 -2.17 13.38 26.00
N PHE A 148 -2.25 13.28 24.67
CA PHE A 148 -2.91 14.30 23.85
C PHE A 148 -4.39 14.46 24.21
N PHE A 149 -5.13 13.36 24.31
CA PHE A 149 -6.54 13.38 24.72
C PHE A 149 -6.72 13.77 26.18
N GLY A 150 -5.82 13.30 27.05
CA GLY A 150 -5.81 13.63 28.47
C GLY A 150 -5.67 15.12 28.72
N LEU A 151 -4.61 15.74 28.17
CA LEU A 151 -4.35 17.17 28.28
C LEU A 151 -5.48 18.01 27.69
N SER A 152 -6.02 17.60 26.54
CA SER A 152 -7.18 18.26 25.92
C SER A 152 -8.40 18.21 26.85
N SER A 153 -8.62 17.09 27.54
CA SER A 153 -9.71 16.91 28.50
C SER A 153 -9.49 17.73 29.77
N VAL A 154 -8.26 17.78 30.31
CA VAL A 154 -7.91 18.63 31.47
C VAL A 154 -8.22 20.09 31.17
N LEU A 155 -7.83 20.58 29.99
CA LEU A 155 -8.09 21.96 29.60
C LEU A 155 -9.59 22.25 29.46
N PHE A 156 -10.34 21.33 28.84
CA PHE A 156 -11.77 21.50 28.64
C PHE A 156 -12.57 21.50 29.94
N TYR A 157 -12.43 20.45 30.76
CA TYR A 157 -13.14 20.33 32.04
C TYR A 157 -12.58 21.28 33.10
N GLY A 158 -11.28 21.56 33.06
CA GLY A 158 -10.62 22.51 33.96
C GLY A 158 -11.15 23.93 33.80
N LEU A 159 -11.47 24.35 32.56
CA LEU A 159 -12.02 25.67 32.26
C LEU A 159 -13.53 25.76 32.56
N LEU A 160 -14.29 24.67 32.37
CA LEU A 160 -15.75 24.67 32.47
C LEU A 160 -16.28 24.34 33.87
N VAL A 161 -15.65 23.41 34.56
CA VAL A 161 -16.12 22.84 35.85
C VAL A 161 -15.13 23.15 36.97
N GLY A 162 -13.83 23.12 36.67
CA GLY A 162 -12.76 23.48 37.59
C GLY A 162 -11.57 22.54 37.50
N TRP A 163 -10.37 23.05 37.81
CA TRP A 163 -9.09 22.35 37.61
C TRP A 163 -8.97 21.02 38.35
N ARG A 164 -9.58 20.88 39.54
CA ARG A 164 -9.55 19.63 40.30
C ARG A 164 -10.27 18.50 39.56
N GLU A 165 -11.49 18.76 39.12
CA GLU A 165 -12.29 17.80 38.35
C GLU A 165 -11.69 17.56 36.96
N GLY A 166 -11.16 18.61 36.33
CA GLY A 166 -10.47 18.50 35.04
C GLY A 166 -9.23 17.61 35.08
N LEU A 167 -8.41 17.67 36.14
CA LEU A 167 -7.25 16.80 36.31
C LEU A 167 -7.65 15.33 36.50
N ILE A 168 -8.71 15.07 37.26
CA ILE A 168 -9.21 13.70 37.50
C ILE A 168 -9.75 13.11 36.19
N GLU A 169 -10.66 13.81 35.52
CA GLU A 169 -11.26 13.36 34.26
C GLU A 169 -10.21 13.26 33.14
N GLY A 170 -9.27 14.20 33.07
CA GLY A 170 -8.20 14.15 32.10
C GLY A 170 -7.24 12.97 32.28
N ALA A 171 -6.90 12.61 33.52
CA ALA A 171 -6.07 11.42 33.79
C ALA A 171 -6.81 10.12 33.42
N ILE A 172 -8.11 10.05 33.75
CA ILE A 172 -8.98 8.91 33.40
C ILE A 172 -9.12 8.78 31.88
N ALA A 173 -9.39 9.89 31.19
CA ALA A 173 -9.49 9.93 29.73
C ALA A 173 -8.18 9.52 29.05
N ALA A 174 -7.04 10.00 29.56
CA ALA A 174 -5.72 9.66 29.04
C ALA A 174 -5.47 8.15 29.10
N PHE A 175 -5.75 7.54 30.25
CA PHE A 175 -5.54 6.11 30.46
C PHE A 175 -6.47 5.28 29.58
N ARG A 176 -7.77 5.61 29.54
CA ARG A 176 -8.77 4.89 28.73
C ARG A 176 -8.45 4.98 27.23
N ALA A 177 -8.18 6.19 26.72
CA ALA A 177 -7.88 6.40 25.31
C ALA A 177 -6.55 5.73 24.91
N GLY A 178 -5.49 5.94 25.71
CA GLY A 178 -4.18 5.37 25.42
C GLY A 178 -4.18 3.85 25.44
N LEU A 179 -4.86 3.23 26.42
CA LEU A 179 -4.96 1.77 26.51
C LEU A 179 -5.75 1.19 25.33
N SER A 180 -6.87 1.81 24.94
CA SER A 180 -7.69 1.33 23.82
C SER A 180 -6.94 1.34 22.48
N ILE A 181 -6.16 2.39 22.23
CA ILE A 181 -5.37 2.55 21.00
C ILE A 181 -4.17 1.61 21.02
N ALA A 182 -3.46 1.51 22.16
CA ALA A 182 -2.34 0.58 22.30
C ALA A 182 -2.79 -0.87 22.07
N LEU A 183 -3.87 -1.31 22.72
CA LEU A 183 -4.40 -2.66 22.57
C LEU A 183 -4.82 -2.94 21.13
N THR A 184 -5.58 -2.03 20.51
CA THR A 184 -6.02 -2.20 19.13
C THR A 184 -4.82 -2.30 18.19
N PHE A 185 -3.81 -1.44 18.35
CA PHE A 185 -2.60 -1.46 17.53
C PHE A 185 -1.80 -2.76 17.68
N ILE A 186 -1.60 -3.22 18.92
CA ILE A 186 -0.86 -4.46 19.23
C ILE A 186 -1.60 -5.69 18.66
N LEU A 187 -2.91 -5.75 18.83
CA LEU A 187 -3.73 -6.85 18.32
C LEU A 187 -3.70 -6.92 16.79
N LEU A 188 -3.83 -5.79 16.11
CA LEU A 188 -3.79 -5.74 14.64
C LEU A 188 -2.43 -6.18 14.10
N ARG A 189 -1.33 -5.71 14.68
CA ARG A 189 0.03 -6.12 14.27
C ARG A 189 0.34 -7.57 14.62
N GLY A 190 -0.24 -8.09 15.70
CA GLY A 190 -0.17 -9.51 16.06
C GLY A 190 -0.88 -10.42 15.07
N LEU A 191 -2.00 -9.95 14.51
CA LEU A 191 -2.82 -10.71 13.55
C LEU A 191 -2.30 -10.62 12.11
N ALA A 192 -1.55 -9.58 11.78
CA ALA A 192 -0.91 -9.41 10.47
C ALA A 192 0.15 -10.49 10.22
N GLY A 193 -0.17 -11.51 9.42
CA GLY A 193 0.75 -12.57 9.01
C GLY A 193 1.74 -12.12 7.93
N SER A 194 2.74 -12.96 7.62
CA SER A 194 3.77 -12.68 6.61
C SER A 194 3.30 -13.03 5.19
N VAL A 195 4.09 -12.56 4.21
CA VAL A 195 4.00 -12.89 2.77
C VAL A 195 4.05 -14.42 2.59
N ILE A 196 3.19 -14.96 1.72
CA ILE A 196 3.22 -16.37 1.31
C ILE A 196 4.30 -16.49 0.23
N GLU A 197 5.25 -17.40 0.41
CA GLU A 197 6.35 -17.56 -0.55
C GLU A 197 5.89 -18.12 -1.90
N THR A 198 4.77 -18.85 -1.92
CA THR A 198 4.21 -19.54 -3.08
C THR A 198 2.77 -19.12 -3.38
N SER A 199 2.60 -18.18 -4.30
CA SER A 199 1.29 -17.86 -4.88
C SER A 199 0.91 -18.90 -5.93
N ALA A 200 -0.34 -19.33 -5.94
CA ALA A 200 -0.86 -20.29 -6.94
C ALA A 200 -1.45 -19.56 -8.16
N VAL A 201 -1.96 -18.35 -7.95
CA VAL A 201 -2.58 -17.50 -8.96
C VAL A 201 -1.82 -16.18 -9.04
N PRO A 202 -1.59 -15.61 -10.24
CA PRO A 202 -0.98 -14.29 -10.36
C PRO A 202 -1.79 -13.22 -9.61
N ASN A 203 -1.11 -12.34 -8.88
CA ASN A 203 -1.69 -11.22 -8.11
C ASN A 203 -2.54 -11.63 -6.89
N GLN A 204 -2.42 -12.87 -6.42
CA GLN A 204 -3.17 -13.40 -5.30
C GLN A 204 -2.85 -12.69 -3.97
N GLY A 205 -1.60 -12.30 -3.76
CA GLY A 205 -1.12 -11.61 -2.56
C GLY A 205 -1.77 -10.24 -2.38
N ILE A 206 -1.82 -9.44 -3.44
CA ILE A 206 -2.46 -8.10 -3.40
C ILE A 206 -3.97 -8.21 -3.18
N LEU A 207 -4.64 -9.16 -3.85
CA LEU A 207 -6.09 -9.39 -3.66
C LEU A 207 -6.41 -9.81 -2.22
N ARG A 208 -5.62 -10.72 -1.66
CA ARG A 208 -5.75 -11.12 -0.25
C ARG A 208 -5.44 -9.98 0.71
N SER A 209 -4.42 -9.16 0.43
CA SER A 209 -4.12 -7.96 1.22
C SER A 209 -5.31 -7.01 1.26
N THR A 210 -6.03 -6.83 0.14
CA THR A 210 -7.25 -6.01 0.11
C THR A 210 -8.36 -6.61 0.96
N GLN A 211 -8.60 -7.92 0.85
CA GLN A 211 -9.63 -8.61 1.64
C GLN A 211 -9.34 -8.58 3.15
N TYR A 212 -8.09 -8.78 3.54
CA TYR A 212 -7.66 -8.69 4.93
C TYR A 212 -7.64 -7.25 5.45
N ALA A 213 -7.43 -6.25 4.58
CA ALA A 213 -7.55 -4.85 4.98
C ALA A 213 -8.96 -4.52 5.46
N ILE A 214 -9.98 -5.01 4.75
CA ILE A 214 -11.38 -4.83 5.16
C ILE A 214 -11.62 -5.52 6.51
N GLY A 215 -11.21 -6.79 6.66
CA GLY A 215 -11.37 -7.53 7.91
C GLY A 215 -10.68 -6.87 9.11
N LEU A 216 -9.40 -6.46 8.95
CA LEU A 216 -8.64 -5.78 9.99
C LEU A 216 -9.21 -4.39 10.30
N SER A 217 -9.73 -3.66 9.31
CA SER A 217 -10.41 -2.38 9.52
C SER A 217 -11.69 -2.51 10.33
N LEU A 218 -12.47 -3.58 10.13
CA LEU A 218 -13.68 -3.84 10.92
C LEU A 218 -13.33 -4.21 12.37
N ILE A 219 -12.31 -5.04 12.57
CA ILE A 219 -11.82 -5.41 13.92
C ILE A 219 -11.31 -4.16 14.64
N ALA A 220 -10.53 -3.32 13.96
CA ALA A 220 -10.04 -2.06 14.49
C ALA A 220 -11.17 -1.09 14.84
N ALA A 221 -12.16 -0.96 13.95
CA ALA A 221 -13.34 -0.12 14.16
C ALA A 221 -14.14 -0.56 15.39
N LEU A 222 -14.37 -1.86 15.55
CA LEU A 222 -15.06 -2.40 16.73
C LEU A 222 -14.26 -2.15 18.02
N GLY A 223 -12.95 -2.43 18.01
CA GLY A 223 -12.08 -2.20 19.18
C GLY A 223 -12.06 -0.74 19.64
N LEU A 224 -11.92 0.19 18.69
CA LEU A 224 -11.91 1.63 19.02
C LEU A 224 -13.29 2.22 19.25
N ALA A 225 -14.36 1.64 18.70
CA ALA A 225 -15.73 2.00 19.05
C ALA A 225 -16.02 1.70 20.52
N ILE A 226 -15.63 0.50 20.99
CA ILE A 226 -15.74 0.11 22.41
C ILE A 226 -14.88 1.04 23.27
N GLY A 227 -13.64 1.30 22.85
CA GLY A 227 -12.76 2.26 23.53
C GLY A 227 -13.39 3.66 23.65
N SER A 228 -13.98 4.16 22.57
CA SER A 228 -14.62 5.48 22.55
C SER A 228 -15.83 5.56 23.47
N TRP A 229 -16.65 4.50 23.50
CA TRP A 229 -17.77 4.40 24.43
C TRP A 229 -17.31 4.45 25.89
N ILE A 230 -16.22 3.76 26.24
CA ILE A 230 -15.64 3.76 27.59
C ILE A 230 -15.08 5.14 27.98
N VAL A 231 -14.51 5.88 27.03
CA VAL A 231 -13.98 7.23 27.25
C VAL A 231 -15.10 8.27 27.34
N GLY A 232 -16.30 7.98 26.82
CA GLY A 232 -17.39 8.96 26.72
C GLY A 232 -17.29 9.86 25.48
N ILE A 233 -16.51 9.45 24.47
CA ILE A 233 -16.44 10.10 23.16
C ILE A 233 -17.49 9.45 22.24
N PRO A 234 -18.10 10.20 21.29
CA PRO A 234 -19.01 9.61 20.31
C PRO A 234 -18.41 8.35 19.66
N ILE A 235 -19.18 7.25 19.67
CA ILE A 235 -18.76 5.94 19.15
C ILE A 235 -18.27 6.04 17.69
N LEU A 236 -18.91 6.92 16.91
CA LEU A 236 -18.56 7.21 15.53
C LEU A 236 -17.10 7.69 15.37
N CYS A 237 -16.54 8.42 16.34
CA CYS A 237 -15.13 8.81 16.32
C CYS A 237 -14.20 7.59 16.38
N GLY A 238 -14.53 6.62 17.26
CA GLY A 238 -13.80 5.35 17.35
C GLY A 238 -13.91 4.51 16.09
N VAL A 239 -15.10 4.45 15.49
CA VAL A 239 -15.33 3.76 14.22
C VAL A 239 -14.50 4.38 13.10
N ILE A 240 -14.51 5.71 12.95
CA ILE A 240 -13.76 6.42 11.91
C ILE A 240 -12.25 6.16 12.09
N LEU A 241 -11.72 6.31 13.30
CA LEU A 241 -10.31 6.05 13.58
C LEU A 241 -9.92 4.59 13.32
N GLY A 242 -10.74 3.63 13.74
CA GLY A 242 -10.45 2.22 13.54
C GLY A 242 -10.49 1.81 12.07
N LEU A 243 -11.44 2.33 11.29
CA LEU A 243 -11.48 2.13 9.85
C LEU A 243 -10.22 2.68 9.18
N LEU A 244 -9.80 3.91 9.53
CA LEU A 244 -8.59 4.52 8.98
C LEU A 244 -7.34 3.71 9.34
N LEU A 245 -7.16 3.35 10.61
CA LEU A 245 -5.98 2.61 11.06
C LEU A 245 -5.89 1.22 10.43
N GLY A 246 -7.00 0.50 10.30
CA GLY A 246 -6.98 -0.83 9.67
C GLY A 246 -6.82 -0.78 8.15
N LEU A 247 -7.43 0.19 7.47
CA LEU A 247 -7.25 0.39 6.03
C LEU A 247 -5.81 0.81 5.70
N TRP A 248 -5.21 1.70 6.49
CA TRP A 248 -3.81 2.10 6.30
C TRP A 248 -2.85 0.98 6.65
N GLY A 249 -3.07 0.27 7.76
CA GLY A 249 -2.17 -0.81 8.18
C GLY A 249 -2.12 -1.99 7.20
N ALA A 250 -3.27 -2.39 6.64
CA ALA A 250 -3.35 -3.58 5.80
C ALA A 250 -3.63 -3.32 4.31
N GLY A 251 -4.16 -2.15 3.96
CA GLY A 251 -4.40 -1.70 2.59
C GLY A 251 -3.21 -0.97 1.95
N GLU A 252 -2.20 -0.57 2.74
CA GLU A 252 -1.00 0.12 2.25
C GLU A 252 -0.36 -0.58 1.05
N ALA A 253 -0.17 -1.90 1.13
CA ALA A 253 0.46 -2.65 0.05
C ALA A 253 -0.35 -2.60 -1.25
N SER A 254 -1.68 -2.60 -1.15
CA SER A 254 -2.57 -2.54 -2.31
C SER A 254 -2.56 -1.15 -2.94
N ILE A 255 -2.58 -0.09 -2.13
CA ILE A 255 -2.50 1.30 -2.60
C ILE A 255 -1.16 1.53 -3.32
N LYS A 256 -0.05 1.17 -2.67
CA LYS A 256 1.29 1.30 -3.27
C LYS A 256 1.42 0.54 -4.58
N HIS A 257 0.92 -0.70 -4.63
CA HIS A 257 0.97 -1.53 -5.83
C HIS A 257 0.12 -0.96 -6.97
N ALA A 258 -1.08 -0.46 -6.66
CA ALA A 258 -1.95 0.19 -7.64
C ALA A 258 -1.32 1.48 -8.19
N THR A 259 -0.77 2.33 -7.33
CA THR A 259 -0.08 3.57 -7.74
C THR A 259 1.14 3.26 -8.60
N LEU A 260 1.97 2.29 -8.21
CA LEU A 260 3.11 1.84 -9.00
C LEU A 260 2.68 1.37 -10.40
N ARG A 261 1.66 0.52 -10.47
CA ARG A 261 1.13 0.03 -11.75
C ARG A 261 0.57 1.13 -12.62
N LEU A 262 -0.15 2.08 -12.04
CA LEU A 262 -0.72 3.21 -12.77
C LEU A 262 0.38 4.06 -13.39
N ILE A 263 1.43 4.39 -12.64
CA ILE A 263 2.57 5.15 -13.17
C ILE A 263 3.27 4.37 -14.29
N LEU A 264 3.56 3.08 -14.10
CA LEU A 264 4.20 2.26 -15.12
C LEU A 264 3.35 2.11 -16.39
N TYR A 265 2.03 2.01 -16.23
CA TYR A 265 1.08 1.94 -17.34
C TYR A 265 1.00 3.26 -18.12
N CYS A 266 0.91 4.40 -17.43
CA CYS A 266 0.87 5.72 -18.07
C CYS A 266 2.12 6.02 -18.90
N HIS A 267 3.27 5.44 -18.54
CA HIS A 267 4.53 5.56 -19.29
C HIS A 267 4.70 4.46 -20.37
N GLY A 268 3.74 3.54 -20.51
CA GLY A 268 3.74 2.51 -21.54
C GLY A 268 4.69 1.34 -21.29
N TYR A 269 5.28 1.22 -20.09
CA TYR A 269 6.21 0.13 -19.75
C TYR A 269 5.53 -1.21 -19.54
N ILE A 270 4.28 -1.20 -19.06
CA ILE A 270 3.49 -2.40 -18.81
C ILE A 270 2.08 -2.26 -19.40
N PRO A 271 1.42 -3.37 -19.76
CA PRO A 271 0.01 -3.37 -20.09
C PRO A 271 -0.88 -3.31 -18.85
N TRP A 272 -2.10 -2.78 -19.01
CA TRP A 272 -3.10 -2.70 -17.95
C TRP A 272 -3.44 -4.06 -17.34
N ASN A 273 -3.80 -5.04 -18.19
CA ASN A 273 -3.99 -6.42 -17.75
C ASN A 273 -2.71 -7.22 -17.92
N TYR A 274 -1.81 -7.06 -16.95
CA TYR A 274 -0.48 -7.66 -17.04
C TYR A 274 -0.52 -9.19 -17.06
N ALA A 275 -1.42 -9.83 -16.30
CA ALA A 275 -1.54 -11.28 -16.28
C ALA A 275 -1.92 -11.83 -17.66
N HIS A 276 -2.89 -11.21 -18.34
CA HIS A 276 -3.30 -11.64 -19.68
C HIS A 276 -2.17 -11.48 -20.71
N PHE A 277 -1.40 -10.39 -20.62
CA PHE A 277 -0.22 -10.21 -21.46
C PHE A 277 0.85 -11.29 -21.22
N LEU A 278 1.13 -11.63 -19.96
CA LEU A 278 2.13 -12.65 -19.64
C LEU A 278 1.67 -14.04 -20.09
N ASP A 279 0.37 -14.36 -19.97
CA ASP A 279 -0.21 -15.57 -20.54
C ASP A 279 -0.11 -15.59 -22.07
N TYR A 280 -0.26 -14.44 -22.75
CA TYR A 280 0.01 -14.31 -24.18
C TYR A 280 1.49 -14.54 -24.53
N ALA A 281 2.42 -14.02 -23.73
CA ALA A 281 3.86 -14.28 -23.90
C ALA A 281 4.24 -15.76 -23.64
N ILE A 282 3.49 -16.47 -22.78
CA ILE A 282 3.59 -17.93 -22.64
C ILE A 282 3.13 -18.63 -23.92
N GLN A 283 2.02 -18.19 -24.51
CA GLN A 283 1.56 -18.73 -25.79
C GLN A 283 2.62 -18.56 -26.90
N LEU A 284 3.34 -17.44 -26.89
CA LEU A 284 4.47 -17.21 -27.81
C LEU A 284 5.74 -17.99 -27.45
N ILE A 285 5.74 -18.78 -26.37
CA ILE A 285 6.89 -19.58 -25.92
C ILE A 285 8.07 -18.68 -25.54
N PHE A 286 7.80 -17.47 -25.05
CA PHE A 286 8.85 -16.62 -24.46
C PHE A 286 8.94 -16.80 -22.95
N LEU A 287 7.80 -17.07 -22.31
CA LEU A 287 7.68 -17.28 -20.87
C LEU A 287 7.12 -18.66 -20.56
N GLN A 288 7.33 -19.11 -19.33
CA GLN A 288 6.71 -20.28 -18.73
C GLN A 288 6.13 -19.89 -17.36
N LYS A 289 5.00 -20.50 -17.00
CA LYS A 289 4.33 -20.29 -15.71
C LYS A 289 4.91 -21.23 -14.66
N VAL A 290 5.24 -20.70 -13.48
CA VAL A 290 5.70 -21.47 -12.31
C VAL A 290 4.91 -20.98 -11.08
N GLY A 291 3.92 -21.78 -10.68
CA GLY A 291 2.92 -21.35 -9.69
C GLY A 291 2.17 -20.10 -10.16
N GLY A 292 2.19 -19.04 -9.37
CA GLY A 292 1.62 -17.72 -9.67
C GLY A 292 2.60 -16.77 -10.38
N GLY A 293 3.85 -17.19 -10.60
CA GLY A 293 4.91 -16.41 -11.24
C GLY A 293 5.20 -16.82 -12.67
N TYR A 294 6.02 -16.01 -13.34
CA TYR A 294 6.43 -16.18 -14.73
C TYR A 294 7.96 -16.20 -14.81
N ILE A 295 8.51 -17.12 -15.58
CA ILE A 295 9.94 -17.20 -15.88
C ILE A 295 10.15 -17.08 -17.39
N PHE A 296 11.29 -16.55 -17.81
CA PHE A 296 11.72 -16.76 -19.20
C PHE A 296 12.15 -18.23 -19.36
N ILE A 297 11.80 -18.83 -20.50
CA ILE A 297 12.10 -20.25 -20.76
C ILE A 297 13.60 -20.55 -20.66
N HIS A 298 14.43 -19.59 -21.10
CA HIS A 298 15.87 -19.67 -20.98
C HIS A 298 16.44 -18.36 -20.43
N ARG A 299 17.41 -18.48 -19.52
CA ARG A 299 18.16 -17.32 -19.00
C ARG A 299 18.88 -16.55 -20.11
N LEU A 300 19.38 -17.24 -21.13
CA LEU A 300 20.00 -16.59 -22.29
C LEU A 300 19.00 -15.77 -23.11
N LEU A 301 17.74 -16.19 -23.18
CA LEU A 301 16.68 -15.43 -23.85
C LEU A 301 16.34 -14.16 -23.06
N LEU A 302 16.25 -14.26 -21.73
CA LEU A 302 16.12 -13.11 -20.82
C LEU A 302 17.28 -12.12 -21.04
N GLU A 303 18.52 -12.60 -20.99
CA GLU A 303 19.71 -11.76 -21.21
C GLU A 303 19.73 -11.13 -22.61
N HIS A 304 19.26 -11.86 -23.63
CA HIS A 304 19.14 -11.34 -24.99
C HIS A 304 18.11 -10.21 -25.08
N PHE A 305 16.91 -10.37 -24.50
CA PHE A 305 15.91 -9.31 -24.42
C PHE A 305 16.41 -8.10 -23.63
N ALA A 306 17.14 -8.31 -22.53
CA ALA A 306 17.64 -7.21 -21.73
C ALA A 306 18.74 -6.39 -22.42
N ARG A 307 19.55 -7.03 -23.27
CA ARG A 307 20.60 -6.37 -24.07
C ARG A 307 20.05 -5.65 -25.31
N MET A 308 18.81 -5.91 -25.72
CA MET A 308 18.19 -5.11 -26.79
C MET A 308 17.93 -3.70 -26.28
N THR A 309 18.60 -2.72 -26.87
CA THR A 309 18.31 -1.31 -26.62
C THR A 309 16.98 -0.94 -27.28
N THR A 310 16.15 -0.18 -26.58
CA THR A 310 14.91 0.41 -27.12
C THR A 310 15.16 1.23 -28.40
N GLU A 311 16.38 1.75 -28.56
CA GLU A 311 16.87 2.48 -29.74
C GLU A 311 16.96 1.64 -31.03
N GLN A 312 17.17 0.32 -30.95
CA GLN A 312 17.20 -0.55 -32.14
C GLN A 312 15.81 -0.75 -32.79
N MET A 313 14.75 -0.20 -32.20
CA MET A 313 13.41 -0.17 -32.81
C MET A 313 13.08 1.13 -33.51
N PHE A 314 13.74 2.24 -33.20
CA PHE A 314 13.48 3.53 -33.88
C PHE A 314 14.27 3.66 -35.19
N SER A 315 15.34 2.90 -35.38
CA SER A 315 16.14 2.93 -36.63
C SER A 315 15.57 2.09 -37.77
N LYS A 316 14.42 1.42 -37.57
CA LYS A 316 13.74 0.64 -38.62
C LYS A 316 12.51 1.33 -39.22
N ASP A 317 12.11 2.47 -38.67
CA ASP A 317 10.95 3.25 -39.14
C ASP A 317 11.35 4.51 -39.95
N GLU A 318 12.66 4.74 -40.17
CA GLU A 318 13.17 5.86 -40.99
C GLU A 318 13.88 5.39 -42.29
N GLY A 319 13.55 4.19 -42.79
CA GLY A 319 14.12 3.62 -44.03
C GLY A 319 13.09 3.43 -45.12
#